data_AF-A0A1M5YMT2-F1
#
_entry.id   AF-A0A1M5YMT2-F1
#
_cell.length_a   1.000
_cell.length_b   1.000
_cell.length_c   1.000
_cell.angle_alpha   90.00
_cell.angle_beta   90.00
_cell.angle_gamma   90.00
#
_symmetry.space_group_name_H-M   'P 1'
#
loop_
_entity.id
_entity.type
_entity.pdbx_description
1 polymer ?
#
loop_
_entity_poly.entity_id
_entity_poly.type
_entity_poly.pdbx_seq_one_letter_code
_entity_poly.pdbx_strand_id
1 'polypeptide(L)'
;MQYAIELYYDKSTEQKIFNLAQRIADEKLSTKFFEWKTRPHVTLACFNNIDEAKCIDILKGFATKYKRLPICIDSVGMFNDTKTIFVSPTMNKEMYQLQSELHDCMKEFDISGWEWYSPNSWVPHCTIALTGEDDEEVFYKASNLILHEFKKMCGEFVAVGLVKISFPVNEIYTIELC
;
A
#
# COMPACT_ATOMS: atom_id res chain seq x y z
N MET A 1 16.34 10.63 -1.93
CA MET A 1 16.05 9.18 -1.81
C MET A 1 14.54 9.06 -1.71
N GLN A 2 13.91 8.07 -2.35
CA GLN A 2 12.45 8.02 -2.39
C GLN A 2 11.88 7.44 -1.09
N TYR A 3 10.82 8.05 -0.56
CA TYR A 3 10.14 7.65 0.67
C TYR A 3 8.65 7.49 0.41
N ALA A 4 7.99 6.66 1.23
CA ALA A 4 6.55 6.54 1.23
C ALA A 4 6.00 6.57 2.65
N ILE A 5 4.75 7.04 2.76
CA ILE A 5 3.92 6.85 3.93
C ILE A 5 2.91 5.77 3.61
N GLU A 6 2.92 4.73 4.42
CA GLU A 6 2.13 3.52 4.21
C GLU A 6 1.13 3.34 5.35
N LEU A 7 -0.08 2.89 5.00
CA LEU A 7 -1.13 2.52 5.93
C LEU A 7 -1.19 0.99 6.02
N TYR A 8 -1.17 0.47 7.24
CA TYR A 8 -1.05 -0.96 7.52
C TYR A 8 -2.33 -1.54 8.11
N TYR A 9 -2.61 -2.79 7.73
CA TYR A 9 -3.80 -3.51 8.16
C TYR A 9 -3.58 -4.19 9.51
N ASP A 10 -4.67 -4.62 10.14
CA ASP A 10 -4.60 -5.60 11.22
C ASP A 10 -3.95 -6.91 10.73
N LYS A 11 -3.29 -7.62 11.64
CA LYS A 11 -2.53 -8.84 11.33
C LYS A 11 -3.34 -9.91 10.60
N SER A 12 -4.64 -10.03 10.89
CA SER A 12 -5.48 -11.05 10.26
C SER A 12 -5.76 -10.72 8.80
N THR A 13 -5.93 -9.43 8.50
CA THR A 13 -6.13 -8.93 7.14
C THR A 13 -4.84 -8.96 6.35
N GLU A 14 -3.71 -8.54 6.93
CA GLU A 14 -2.39 -8.67 6.30
C GLU A 14 -2.14 -10.13 5.89
N GLN A 15 -2.40 -11.10 6.77
CA GLN A 15 -2.19 -12.51 6.45
C GLN A 15 -3.06 -12.99 5.28
N LYS A 16 -4.32 -12.56 5.20
CA LYS A 16 -5.21 -12.93 4.08
C LYS A 16 -4.71 -12.38 2.75
N ILE A 17 -4.25 -11.13 2.73
CA ILE A 17 -3.68 -10.50 1.53
C ILE A 17 -2.36 -11.18 1.15
N PHE A 18 -1.50 -11.43 2.13
CA PHE A 18 -0.23 -12.14 1.93
C PHE A 18 -0.45 -13.53 1.34
N ASN A 19 -1.49 -14.25 1.76
CA ASN A 19 -1.83 -15.55 1.20
C ASN A 19 -2.17 -15.48 -0.30
N LEU A 20 -2.78 -14.39 -0.79
CA LEU A 20 -3.04 -14.21 -2.23
C LEU A 20 -1.72 -14.09 -3.01
N ALA A 21 -0.78 -13.28 -2.51
CA ALA A 21 0.56 -13.19 -3.09
C ALA A 21 1.29 -14.56 -3.03
N GLN A 22 1.09 -15.32 -1.95
CA GLN A 22 1.71 -16.63 -1.77
C GLN A 22 1.19 -17.63 -2.81
N ARG A 23 -0.13 -17.63 -3.09
CA ARG A 23 -0.70 -18.46 -4.15
C ARG A 23 -0.06 -18.19 -5.51
N ILE A 24 0.22 -16.94 -5.85
CA ILE A 24 0.89 -16.57 -7.11
C ILE A 24 2.32 -17.18 -7.18
N ALA A 25 3.07 -17.09 -6.07
CA ALA A 25 4.41 -17.68 -6.00
C ALA A 25 4.38 -19.22 -6.02
N ASP A 26 3.42 -19.84 -5.33
CA ASP A 26 3.27 -21.30 -5.29
C ASP A 26 2.97 -21.88 -6.68
N GLU A 27 2.18 -21.18 -7.50
CA GLU A 27 1.91 -21.50 -8.91
C GLU A 27 3.09 -21.13 -9.85
N LYS A 28 4.23 -20.68 -9.29
CA LYS A 28 5.45 -20.30 -10.01
C LYS A 28 5.25 -19.20 -11.05
N LEU A 29 4.31 -18.29 -10.79
CA LEU A 29 4.03 -17.18 -11.69
C LEU A 29 4.97 -16.01 -11.43
N SER A 30 5.10 -15.56 -10.17
CA SER A 30 6.03 -14.49 -9.80
C SER A 30 6.36 -14.54 -8.30
N THR A 31 7.61 -14.24 -7.95
CA THR A 31 8.10 -14.10 -6.57
C THR A 31 8.41 -12.66 -6.19
N LYS A 32 8.29 -11.72 -7.14
CA LYS A 32 8.78 -10.35 -7.00
C LYS A 32 8.23 -9.64 -5.77
N PHE A 33 6.95 -9.81 -5.46
CA PHE A 33 6.32 -9.24 -4.26
C PHE A 33 7.10 -9.57 -2.98
N PHE A 34 7.58 -10.81 -2.83
CA PHE A 34 8.33 -11.26 -1.65
C PHE A 34 9.78 -10.77 -1.64
N GLU A 35 10.38 -10.56 -2.81
CA GLU A 35 11.75 -10.07 -2.92
C GLU A 35 11.89 -8.63 -2.41
N TRP A 36 10.84 -7.81 -2.54
CA TRP A 36 10.77 -6.47 -1.96
C TRP A 36 10.81 -6.48 -0.42
N LYS A 37 10.52 -7.63 0.23
CA LYS A 37 10.41 -7.77 1.69
C LYS A 37 9.52 -6.73 2.36
N THR A 38 8.49 -6.28 1.66
CA THR A 38 7.43 -5.43 2.20
C THR A 38 6.31 -6.29 2.79
N ARG A 39 5.40 -5.66 3.52
CA ARG A 39 4.16 -6.27 4.01
C ARG A 39 2.95 -5.63 3.32
N PRO A 40 1.76 -6.27 3.30
CA PRO A 40 0.56 -5.67 2.73
C PRO A 40 0.26 -4.28 3.31
N HIS A 41 0.12 -3.29 2.43
CA HIS A 41 -0.07 -1.89 2.81
C HIS A 41 -0.87 -1.13 1.75
N VAL A 42 -1.31 0.06 2.09
CA VAL A 42 -1.77 1.06 1.13
C VAL A 42 -0.88 2.29 1.22
N THR A 43 -0.31 2.71 0.09
CA THR A 43 0.52 3.92 0.03
C THR A 43 -0.36 5.16 0.06
N LEU A 44 -0.13 6.04 1.03
CA LEU A 44 -0.84 7.31 1.21
C LEU A 44 -0.17 8.49 0.48
N ALA A 45 1.17 8.49 0.47
CA ALA A 45 1.98 9.52 -0.16
C ALA A 45 3.38 8.99 -0.49
N CYS A 46 3.99 9.52 -1.53
CA CYS A 46 5.39 9.30 -1.88
C CYS A 46 6.13 10.64 -2.00
N PHE A 47 7.42 10.63 -1.66
CA PHE A 47 8.26 11.82 -1.64
C PHE A 47 9.65 11.53 -2.23
N ASN A 48 10.25 12.49 -2.93
CA ASN A 48 11.59 12.36 -3.51
C ASN A 48 12.72 12.51 -2.47
N ASN A 49 12.42 13.21 -1.38
CA ASN A 49 13.28 13.34 -0.21
C ASN A 49 12.49 13.88 0.99
N ILE A 50 12.88 13.51 2.21
CA ILE A 50 12.31 14.01 3.46
C ILE A 50 13.40 14.28 4.50
N ASP A 51 13.05 15.04 5.53
CA ASP A 51 13.73 14.98 6.83
C ASP A 51 13.03 13.89 7.67
N GLU A 52 13.72 12.77 7.91
CA GLU A 52 13.16 11.61 8.60
C GLU A 52 12.70 11.96 10.03
N ALA A 53 13.49 12.72 10.78
CA ALA A 53 13.17 13.07 12.16
C ALA A 53 11.92 13.95 12.22
N LYS A 54 11.85 14.95 11.34
CA LYS A 54 10.67 15.81 11.22
C LYS A 54 9.43 15.02 10.79
N CYS A 55 9.57 14.12 9.82
CA CYS A 55 8.47 13.28 9.34
C CYS A 55 7.93 12.36 10.45
N ILE A 56 8.82 11.75 11.24
CA ILE A 56 8.45 10.92 12.39
C ILE A 56 7.65 11.73 13.42
N ASP A 57 8.05 12.96 13.72
CA ASP A 57 7.32 13.81 14.67
C ASP A 57 5.94 14.24 14.14
N ILE A 58 5.84 14.52 12.83
CA ILE A 58 4.54 14.73 12.16
C ILE A 58 3.66 13.48 12.28
N LEU A 59 4.21 12.28 12.00
CA LEU A 59 3.47 11.02 12.08
C LEU A 59 2.96 10.71 13.50
N LYS A 60 3.76 11.00 14.54
CA LYS A 60 3.31 10.86 15.94
C LYS A 60 2.08 11.72 16.21
N GLY A 61 2.11 12.99 15.82
CA GLY A 61 0.96 13.89 15.99
C GLY A 61 -0.24 13.44 15.14
N PHE A 62 0.01 13.01 13.91
CA PHE A 62 -1.02 12.55 12.98
C PHE A 62 -1.75 11.30 13.48
N ALA A 63 -1.02 10.29 13.94
CA ALA A 63 -1.59 9.02 14.41
C ALA A 63 -2.55 9.21 15.60
N THR A 64 -2.36 10.25 16.43
CA THR A 64 -3.27 10.55 17.55
C THR A 64 -4.63 11.12 17.13
N LYS A 65 -4.76 11.62 15.89
CA LYS A 65 -6.00 12.22 15.38
C LYS A 65 -6.98 11.19 14.86
N TYR A 66 -6.49 10.03 14.44
CA TYR A 66 -7.26 9.00 13.77
C TYR A 66 -7.40 7.79 14.66
N LYS A 67 -8.62 7.26 14.73
CA LYS A 67 -8.84 5.93 15.29
C LYS A 67 -8.47 4.88 14.27
N ARG A 68 -8.35 3.62 14.71
CA ARG A 68 -8.38 2.46 13.80
C ARG A 68 -9.59 2.56 12.87
N LEU A 69 -9.38 2.32 11.57
CA LEU A 69 -10.39 2.54 10.53
C LEU A 69 -10.91 1.20 10.01
N PRO A 70 -12.19 0.85 10.21
CA PRO A 70 -12.78 -0.34 9.62
C PRO A 70 -12.75 -0.28 8.09
N ILE A 71 -12.31 -1.36 7.46
CA ILE A 71 -12.21 -1.50 6.01
C ILE A 71 -12.87 -2.78 5.53
N CYS A 72 -13.29 -2.77 4.28
CA CYS A 72 -13.52 -3.99 3.50
C CYS A 72 -12.75 -3.88 2.18
N ILE A 73 -12.15 -4.99 1.78
CA ILE A 73 -11.48 -5.16 0.50
C ILE A 73 -12.47 -5.92 -0.38
N ASP A 74 -13.06 -5.20 -1.33
CA ASP A 74 -14.20 -5.67 -2.11
C ASP A 74 -13.88 -5.95 -3.57
N SER A 75 -12.71 -5.50 -4.04
CA SER A 75 -12.33 -5.59 -5.44
C SER A 75 -10.87 -5.96 -5.63
N VAL A 76 -10.62 -6.56 -6.79
CA VAL A 76 -9.29 -6.75 -7.37
C VAL A 76 -9.16 -5.83 -8.56
N GLY A 77 -7.96 -5.31 -8.80
CA GLY A 77 -7.67 -4.41 -9.89
C GLY A 77 -6.27 -4.65 -10.44
N MET A 78 -6.02 -4.09 -11.62
CA MET A 78 -4.74 -4.20 -12.28
C MET A 78 -4.32 -2.86 -12.88
N PHE A 79 -3.02 -2.55 -12.80
CA PHE A 79 -2.40 -1.49 -13.58
C PHE A 79 -1.70 -2.12 -14.78
N ASN A 80 -2.25 -1.88 -15.97
CA ASN A 80 -1.78 -2.56 -17.18
C ASN A 80 -0.38 -2.14 -17.61
N ASP A 81 0.00 -0.88 -17.35
CA ASP A 81 1.29 -0.34 -17.78
C ASP A 81 2.45 -0.90 -16.94
N THR A 82 2.23 -1.10 -15.63
CA THR A 82 3.21 -1.64 -14.70
C THR A 82 3.08 -3.14 -14.47
N LYS A 83 2.04 -3.77 -15.05
CA LYS A 83 1.67 -5.17 -14.85
C LYS A 83 1.54 -5.53 -13.37
N THR A 84 0.94 -4.62 -12.60
CA THR A 84 0.70 -4.78 -11.17
C THR A 84 -0.70 -5.32 -10.92
N ILE A 85 -0.83 -6.31 -10.05
CA ILE A 85 -2.12 -6.82 -9.57
C ILE A 85 -2.27 -6.39 -8.12
N PHE A 86 -3.42 -5.81 -7.78
CA PHE A 86 -3.71 -5.29 -6.45
C PHE A 86 -5.11 -5.64 -5.98
N VAL A 87 -5.30 -5.62 -4.67
CA VAL A 87 -6.62 -5.57 -4.04
C VAL A 87 -6.90 -4.15 -3.60
N SER A 88 -8.16 -3.71 -3.64
CA SER A 88 -8.52 -2.34 -3.31
C SER A 88 -9.51 -2.29 -2.15
N PRO A 89 -9.24 -1.47 -1.12
CA PRO A 89 -10.20 -1.22 -0.07
C PRO A 89 -11.34 -0.34 -0.58
N THR A 90 -12.56 -0.59 -0.11
CA THR A 90 -13.69 0.31 -0.29
C THR A 90 -13.47 1.55 0.56
N MET A 91 -13.17 2.66 -0.10
CA MET A 91 -12.89 3.91 0.57
C MET A 91 -14.16 4.63 1.00
N ASN A 92 -14.07 5.29 2.14
CA ASN A 92 -15.10 6.19 2.64
C ASN A 92 -14.54 7.61 2.82
N LYS A 93 -15.42 8.54 3.20
CA LYS A 93 -15.07 9.96 3.41
C LYS A 93 -13.94 10.13 4.42
N GLU A 94 -13.93 9.37 5.52
CA GLU A 94 -12.93 9.48 6.59
C GLU A 94 -11.53 9.06 6.10
N MET A 95 -11.45 8.01 5.29
CA MET A 95 -10.17 7.55 4.72
C MET A 95 -9.61 8.53 3.68
N TYR A 96 -10.46 9.14 2.85
CA TYR A 96 -10.01 10.20 1.94
C TYR A 96 -9.60 11.47 2.71
N GLN A 97 -10.30 11.79 3.79
CA GLN A 97 -9.90 12.89 4.67
C GLN A 97 -8.55 12.62 5.34
N LEU A 98 -8.31 11.39 5.82
CA LEU A 98 -7.02 10.97 6.37
C LEU A 98 -5.88 11.24 5.39
N GLN A 99 -6.03 10.80 4.14
CA GLN A 99 -5.00 10.99 3.11
C GLN A 99 -4.80 12.48 2.78
N SER A 100 -5.87 13.26 2.65
CA SER A 100 -5.79 14.71 2.41
C SER A 100 -5.08 15.45 3.56
N GLU A 101 -5.43 15.15 4.80
CA GLU A 101 -4.82 15.79 5.97
C GLU A 101 -3.35 15.38 6.14
N LEU A 102 -2.97 14.16 5.76
CA LEU A 102 -1.58 13.74 5.72
C LEU A 102 -0.78 14.62 4.75
N HIS A 103 -1.29 14.83 3.54
CA HIS A 103 -0.69 15.72 2.54
C HIS A 103 -0.58 17.15 3.05
N ASP A 104 -1.60 17.68 3.73
CA ASP A 104 -1.55 19.02 4.34
C ASP A 104 -0.46 19.14 5.42
N CYS A 105 -0.29 18.10 6.24
CA CYS A 105 0.76 18.04 7.27
C CYS A 105 2.17 17.93 6.67
N MET A 106 2.29 17.39 5.46
CA MET A 106 3.56 17.06 4.79
C MET A 106 3.84 17.89 3.53
N LYS A 107 3.08 18.96 3.30
CA LYS A 107 3.11 19.80 2.08
C LYS A 107 4.45 20.43 1.71
N GLU A 108 5.40 20.43 2.63
CA GLU A 108 6.75 20.96 2.39
C GLU A 108 7.67 19.95 1.69
N PHE A 109 7.32 18.66 1.72
CA PHE A 109 8.10 17.61 1.08
C PHE A 109 7.78 17.52 -0.42
N ASP A 110 8.81 17.23 -1.21
CA ASP A 110 8.70 17.19 -2.67
C ASP A 110 7.97 15.92 -3.15
N ILE A 111 6.81 16.11 -3.76
CA ILE A 111 5.96 15.08 -4.36
C ILE A 111 6.07 15.01 -5.89
N SER A 112 6.99 15.75 -6.50
CA SER A 112 7.11 15.82 -7.97
C SER A 112 7.31 14.42 -8.56
N GLY A 113 6.48 14.04 -9.53
CA GLY A 113 6.49 12.70 -10.10
C GLY A 113 5.77 11.63 -9.27
N TRP A 114 4.96 12.04 -8.28
CA TRP A 114 4.10 11.16 -7.48
C TRP A 114 2.64 11.62 -7.46
N GLU A 115 2.20 12.32 -8.51
CA GLU A 115 0.90 12.99 -8.57
C GLU A 115 -0.29 12.03 -8.46
N TRP A 116 -0.11 10.76 -8.83
CA TRP A 116 -1.11 9.70 -8.64
C TRP A 116 -1.30 9.27 -7.19
N TYR A 117 -0.47 9.73 -6.25
CA TYR A 117 -0.70 9.59 -4.81
C TYR A 117 -1.22 10.88 -4.17
N SER A 118 -1.52 11.92 -4.95
CA SER A 118 -2.10 13.18 -4.45
C SER A 118 -3.61 13.06 -4.22
N PRO A 119 -4.18 13.89 -3.33
CA PRO A 119 -5.63 13.97 -3.14
C PRO A 119 -6.36 14.20 -4.47
N ASN A 120 -7.50 13.54 -4.67
CA ASN A 120 -8.32 13.52 -5.90
C ASN A 120 -7.72 12.80 -7.13
N SER A 121 -6.47 12.33 -7.08
CA SER A 121 -5.86 11.50 -8.12
C SER A 121 -5.54 10.08 -7.65
N TRP A 122 -5.61 9.86 -6.34
CA TRP A 122 -5.24 8.62 -5.69
C TRP A 122 -6.18 7.45 -5.98
N VAL A 123 -5.60 6.35 -6.46
CA VAL A 123 -6.22 5.03 -6.51
C VAL A 123 -5.73 4.24 -5.30
N PRO A 124 -6.57 3.99 -4.28
CA PRO A 124 -6.17 3.23 -3.10
C PRO A 124 -6.04 1.76 -3.44
N HIS A 125 -4.86 1.20 -3.20
CA HIS A 125 -4.56 -0.18 -3.56
C HIS A 125 -3.53 -0.80 -2.63
N CYS A 126 -3.60 -2.12 -2.50
CA CYS A 126 -2.57 -2.96 -1.90
C CYS A 126 -2.09 -3.96 -2.94
N THR A 127 -0.86 -3.80 -3.37
CA THR A 127 -0.22 -4.69 -4.34
C THR A 127 -0.14 -6.11 -3.78
N ILE A 128 -0.44 -7.10 -4.62
CA ILE A 128 -0.28 -8.53 -4.32
C ILE A 128 0.60 -9.25 -5.35
N ALA A 129 0.86 -8.62 -6.50
CA ALA A 129 1.78 -9.12 -7.51
C ALA A 129 2.43 -7.97 -8.29
N LEU A 130 3.72 -8.10 -8.57
CA LEU A 130 4.46 -7.25 -9.49
C LEU A 130 5.00 -8.16 -10.60
N THR A 131 4.43 -8.07 -11.80
CA THR A 131 4.76 -9.00 -12.90
C THR A 131 5.42 -8.32 -14.09
N GLY A 132 5.78 -7.05 -13.96
CA GLY A 132 6.37 -6.26 -15.06
C GLY A 132 7.78 -6.68 -15.48
N GLU A 133 8.49 -7.42 -14.63
CA GLU A 133 9.80 -8.00 -14.95
C GLU A 133 9.71 -9.46 -15.43
N ASP A 134 8.51 -10.05 -15.38
CA ASP A 134 8.26 -11.42 -15.81
C ASP A 134 7.78 -11.44 -17.29
N ASP A 135 7.64 -12.64 -17.88
CA ASP A 135 7.05 -12.79 -19.20
C ASP A 135 5.63 -12.21 -19.24
N GLU A 136 5.23 -11.60 -20.36
CA GLU A 136 3.94 -10.88 -20.47
C GLU A 136 2.72 -11.75 -20.08
N GLU A 137 2.75 -13.04 -20.41
CA GLU A 137 1.71 -14.01 -20.08
C GLU A 137 1.50 -14.20 -18.57
N VAL A 138 2.51 -13.94 -17.75
CA VAL A 138 2.43 -14.07 -16.28
C VAL A 138 1.38 -13.14 -15.71
N PHE A 139 1.30 -11.89 -16.20
CA PHE A 139 0.32 -10.91 -15.75
C PHE A 139 -1.12 -11.43 -15.93
N TYR A 140 -1.42 -12.01 -17.09
CA TYR A 140 -2.77 -12.53 -17.39
C TYR A 140 -3.08 -13.81 -16.60
N LYS A 141 -2.11 -14.74 -16.47
CA LYS A 141 -2.28 -15.98 -15.70
C LYS A 141 -2.48 -15.69 -14.21
N ALA A 142 -1.67 -14.80 -13.64
CA ALA A 142 -1.79 -14.39 -12.24
C ALA A 142 -3.12 -13.66 -12.00
N SER A 143 -3.55 -12.80 -12.93
CA SER A 143 -4.86 -12.16 -12.85
C SER A 143 -5.99 -13.18 -12.84
N ASN A 144 -5.95 -14.18 -13.74
CA ASN A 144 -6.95 -15.26 -13.78
C ASN A 144 -6.96 -16.06 -12.47
N LEU A 145 -5.81 -16.41 -11.91
CA LEU A 145 -5.71 -17.10 -10.62
C LEU A 145 -6.39 -16.28 -9.51
N ILE A 146 -6.03 -15.00 -9.38
CA ILE A 146 -6.58 -14.11 -8.35
C ILE A 146 -8.08 -13.93 -8.48
N LEU A 147 -8.64 -13.87 -9.69
CA LEU A 147 -10.09 -13.79 -9.89
C LEU A 147 -10.85 -15.01 -9.31
N HIS A 148 -10.24 -16.18 -9.28
CA HIS A 148 -10.84 -17.38 -8.68
C HIS A 148 -10.64 -17.44 -7.16
N GLU A 149 -9.43 -17.07 -6.70
CA GLU A 149 -9.00 -17.16 -5.31
C GLU A 149 -9.57 -16.04 -4.44
N PHE A 150 -9.70 -14.83 -4.97
CA PHE A 150 -10.12 -13.66 -4.19
C PHE A 150 -11.52 -13.87 -3.60
N LYS A 151 -11.61 -13.59 -2.29
CA LYS A 151 -12.85 -13.46 -1.55
C LYS A 151 -12.80 -12.14 -0.80
N LYS A 152 -13.95 -11.48 -0.74
CA LYS A 152 -14.12 -10.26 0.06
C LYS A 152 -13.66 -10.50 1.49
N MET A 153 -12.94 -9.55 2.04
CA MET A 153 -12.43 -9.60 3.41
C MET A 153 -12.59 -8.24 4.07
N CYS A 154 -12.89 -8.23 5.36
CA CYS A 154 -12.96 -7.01 6.15
C CYS A 154 -11.99 -7.11 7.33
N GLY A 155 -11.59 -5.95 7.82
CA GLY A 155 -10.59 -5.77 8.85
C GLY A 155 -10.48 -4.30 9.22
N GLU A 156 -9.29 -3.87 9.64
CA GLU A 156 -9.04 -2.49 10.03
C GLU A 156 -7.67 -2.01 9.54
N PHE A 157 -7.54 -0.71 9.24
CA PHE A 157 -6.25 -0.05 9.28
C PHE A 157 -5.89 0.29 10.72
N VAL A 158 -4.71 -0.12 11.16
CA VAL A 158 -4.31 -0.04 12.58
C VAL A 158 -3.03 0.77 12.81
N ALA A 159 -2.24 1.02 11.77
CA ALA A 159 -0.98 1.73 11.91
C ALA A 159 -0.63 2.49 10.62
N VAL A 160 0.20 3.52 10.77
CA VAL A 160 0.84 4.25 9.68
C VAL A 160 2.36 4.16 9.86
N GLY A 161 3.10 4.09 8.77
CA GLY A 161 4.56 4.06 8.82
C GLY A 161 5.24 4.88 7.74
N LEU A 162 6.49 5.19 8.02
CA LEU A 162 7.45 5.80 7.11
C LEU A 162 8.39 4.71 6.61
N VAL A 163 8.50 4.60 5.29
CA VAL A 163 9.44 3.69 4.63
C VAL A 163 10.35 4.44 3.68
N LYS A 164 11.55 3.89 3.48
CA LYS A 164 12.40 4.23 2.35
C LYS A 164 12.14 3.22 1.23
N ILE A 165 11.82 3.73 0.05
CA ILE A 165 11.58 2.94 -1.15
C ILE A 165 12.94 2.48 -1.69
N SER A 166 13.36 1.30 -1.24
CA SER A 166 14.56 0.60 -1.68
C SER A 166 14.23 -0.86 -1.98
N PHE A 167 15.19 -1.60 -2.55
CA PHE A 167 15.05 -3.04 -2.77
C PHE A 167 16.11 -3.78 -1.95
N PRO A 168 15.77 -4.42 -0.81
CA PRO A 168 14.44 -4.51 -0.20
C PRO A 168 13.97 -3.19 0.44
N VAL A 169 12.67 -3.08 0.73
CA VAL A 169 12.08 -1.93 1.43
C VAL A 169 12.67 -1.82 2.83
N ASN A 170 12.92 -0.59 3.28
CA ASN A 170 13.38 -0.32 4.64
C ASN A 170 12.30 0.45 5.42
N GLU A 171 11.63 -0.24 6.35
CA GLU A 171 10.69 0.37 7.29
C GLU A 171 11.46 1.15 8.36
N ILE A 172 11.27 2.48 8.41
CA ILE A 172 12.03 3.38 9.28
C ILE A 172 11.31 3.54 10.61
N TYR A 173 9.99 3.76 10.56
CA TYR A 173 9.18 4.04 11.74
C TYR A 173 7.73 3.66 11.49
N THR A 174 7.09 3.04 12.48
CA THR A 174 5.67 2.69 12.45
C THR A 174 5.02 3.09 13.78
N ILE A 175 3.80 3.61 13.71
CA ILE A 175 3.01 4.00 14.87
C ILE A 175 1.56 3.56 14.70
N GLU A 176 0.96 3.03 15.77
CA GLU A 176 -0.46 2.66 15.78
C GLU A 176 -1.36 3.90 15.74
N LEU A 177 -2.49 3.77 15.05
CA LEU A 177 -3.61 4.70 15.16
C LEU A 177 -4.29 4.53 16.52
N CYS A 178 -4.93 5.59 17.02
CA CYS A 178 -5.58 5.61 18.33
C CYS A 178 -6.84 4.73 18.48
#